data_AF-A0A9E4MMS0-F1
#
_entry.id   AF-A0A9E4MMS0-F1
#
_cell.length_a   1.000
_cell.length_b   1.000
_cell.length_c   1.000
_cell.angle_alpha   90.00
_cell.angle_beta   90.00
_cell.angle_gamma   90.00
#
_symmetry.space_group_name_H-M   'P 1'
#
loop_
_entity.id
_entity.type
_entity.pdbx_description
1 polymer ?
#
loop_
_entity_poly.entity_id
_entity_poly.type
_entity_poly.pdbx_seq_one_letter_code
_entity_poly.pdbx_strand_id
1 'polypeptide(L)' 'MGSLIVRDKEVAKKKGYWALGAWAGSAVLFTVAGAPILGMAAAGGASYLTYKWFVFRAKRGMRF' A
#
# COMPACT_ATOMS: atom_id res chain seq x y z
N MET A 1 -9.69 -20.67 16.82
CA MET A 1 -10.38 -19.63 16.02
C MET A 1 -9.83 -18.28 16.43
N GLY A 2 -8.92 -17.70 15.64
CA GLY A 2 -8.42 -16.35 15.92
C GLY A 2 -9.55 -15.34 15.73
N SER A 3 -9.73 -14.44 16.70
CA SER A 3 -10.71 -13.36 16.65
C SER A 3 -10.67 -12.65 15.28
N LEU A 4 -11.84 -12.34 14.72
CA LEU A 4 -12.00 -11.62 13.44
C LEU A 4 -11.14 -10.33 13.42
N ILE A 5 -10.95 -9.71 14.58
CA ILE A 5 -10.12 -8.52 14.77
C ILE A 5 -8.63 -8.80 14.48
N VAL A 6 -8.12 -9.97 14.86
CA VAL A 6 -6.70 -10.35 14.63
C VAL A 6 -6.45 -10.56 13.14
N ARG A 7 -7.35 -11.28 12.45
CA ARG A 7 -7.28 -11.46 10.99
C ARG A 7 -7.35 -10.12 10.27
N ASP A 8 -8.21 -9.21 10.73
CA ASP A 8 -8.39 -7.91 10.11
C ASP A 8 -7.14 -7.04 10.21
N LYS A 9 -6.44 -7.08 11.35
CA LYS A 9 -5.14 -6.42 11.55
C LYS A 9 -4.04 -7.01 10.66
N GLU A 10 -3.98 -8.33 10.53
CA GLU A 10 -3.00 -8.98 9.64
C GLU A 10 -3.20 -8.60 8.17
N VAL A 11 -4.45 -8.58 7.70
CA VAL A 11 -4.76 -8.17 6.33
C VAL A 11 -4.44 -6.70 6.13
N ALA A 12 -4.69 -5.85 7.13
CA ALA A 12 -4.29 -4.45 7.08
C ALA A 12 -2.77 -4.29 6.97
N LYS A 13 -1.99 -5.03 7.76
CA LYS A 13 -0.52 -5.04 7.66
C LYS A 13 -0.04 -5.48 6.27
N LYS A 14 -0.59 -6.58 5.74
CA LYS A 14 -0.23 -7.05 4.38
C LYS A 14 -0.52 -5.98 3.32
N LYS A 15 -1.70 -5.36 3.35
CA LYS A 15 -2.05 -4.28 2.42
C LYS A 15 -1.14 -3.06 2.56
N GLY A 16 -0.73 -2.73 3.79
CA GLY A 16 0.25 -1.68 4.07
C GLY A 16 1.61 -2.00 3.46
N TYR A 17 2.12 -3.22 3.63
CA TYR A 17 3.38 -3.64 3.01
C TYR A 17 3.34 -3.63 1.48
N TRP A 18 2.23 -4.04 0.88
CA TRP A 18 2.05 -3.93 -0.57
C TRP A 18 2.10 -2.48 -1.06
N ALA A 19 1.43 -1.56 -0.35
CA ALA A 19 1.51 -0.14 -0.68
C ALA A 19 2.94 0.39 -0.53
N LEU A 20 3.62 0.06 0.57
CA LEU A 20 5.00 0.46 0.84
C LEU A 20 5.97 -0.08 -0.22
N GLY A 21 5.82 -1.35 -0.61
CA GLY A 21 6.60 -1.97 -1.69
C GLY A 21 6.36 -1.31 -3.04
N ALA A 22 5.11 -0.94 -3.36
CA ALA A 22 4.79 -0.22 -4.59
C ALA A 22 5.42 1.18 -4.63
N TRP A 23 5.43 1.89 -3.49
CA TRP A 23 6.12 3.18 -3.36
C TRP A 23 7.64 3.03 -3.49
N ALA A 24 8.22 2.01 -2.89
CA ALA A 24 9.65 1.71 -3.04
C ALA A 24 10.01 1.42 -4.50
N GLY A 25 9.21 0.61 -5.20
CA GLY A 25 9.40 0.32 -6.62
C GLY A 25 9.29 1.57 -7.50
N SER A 26 8.31 2.44 -7.22
CA SER A 26 8.18 3.74 -7.90
C SER A 26 9.40 4.63 -7.68
N ALA A 27 9.89 4.72 -6.44
CA ALA A 27 11.09 5.50 -6.13
C ALA A 27 12.34 5.00 -6.87
N VAL A 28 12.51 3.67 -6.97
CA VAL A 28 13.60 3.06 -7.75
C VAL A 28 13.47 3.40 -9.23
N LEU A 29 12.26 3.35 -9.80
CA LEU A 29 12.02 3.72 -11.20
C LEU A 29 12.38 5.19 -11.50
N PHE A 30 12.08 6.08 -10.55
CA PHE A 30 12.44 7.50 -10.65
C PHE A 30 13.94 7.79 -10.53
N THR A 31 14.62 7.08 -9.62
CA THR A 31 15.99 7.44 -9.22
C THR A 31 17.06 6.60 -9.88
N VAL A 32 16.88 5.28 -9.89
CA VAL A 32 17.91 4.32 -10.32
C VAL A 32 17.72 3.93 -11.78
N ALA A 33 16.48 3.66 -12.20
CA ALA A 33 16.20 3.21 -13.56
C ALA A 33 16.12 4.36 -14.58
N GLY A 34 16.13 5.62 -14.12
CA GLY A 34 16.03 6.79 -14.99
C GLY A 34 14.75 6.83 -15.84
N ALA A 35 13.69 6.17 -15.39
CA ALA A 35 12.43 5.99 -16.13
C ALA A 35 11.28 6.77 -15.47
N PRO A 36 11.26 8.10 -15.54
CA PRO A 36 10.34 8.95 -14.77
C PRO A 36 8.86 8.73 -15.15
N ILE A 37 8.58 8.41 -16.42
CA ILE A 37 7.20 8.12 -16.88
C ILE A 37 6.68 6.83 -16.23
N LEU A 38 7.52 5.79 -16.20
CA LEU A 38 7.18 4.53 -15.52
C LEU A 38 7.11 4.73 -14.00
N GLY A 39 7.99 5.57 -13.45
CA GLY A 39 7.94 6.01 -12.05
C GLY A 39 6.61 6.66 -11.68
N MET A 40 6.10 7.59 -12.50
CA MET A 40 4.79 8.21 -12.31
C MET A 40 3.64 7.22 -12.42
N ALA A 41 3.68 6.34 -13.43
CA ALA A 41 2.65 5.30 -13.58
C ALA A 41 2.62 4.37 -12.36
N ALA A 42 3.79 3.95 -11.87
CA ALA A 42 3.92 3.16 -10.66
C ALA A 42 3.46 3.93 -9.41
N ALA A 43 3.74 5.23 -9.31
CA ALA A 43 3.24 6.08 -8.23
C ALA A 43 1.70 6.18 -8.22
N GLY A 44 1.07 6.23 -9.40
CA GLY A 44 -0.38 6.12 -9.55
C GLY A 44 -0.92 4.79 -8.99
N GLY A 45 -0.27 3.67 -9.30
CA GLY A 45 -0.60 2.37 -8.71
C GLY A 45 -0.39 2.31 -7.20
N ALA A 46 0.72 2.88 -6.71
CA ALA A 46 1.08 2.91 -5.30
C ALA A 46 0.08 3.75 -4.48
N SER A 47 -0.29 4.92 -4.97
CA SER A 47 -1.31 5.78 -4.35
C SER A 47 -2.69 5.10 -4.29
N TYR A 48 -3.09 4.38 -5.34
CA TYR A 48 -4.33 3.59 -5.33
C TYR A 48 -4.30 2.46 -4.29
N LEU A 49 -3.16 1.75 -4.14
CA LEU A 49 -2.99 0.73 -3.11
C LEU A 49 -3.03 1.33 -1.71
N THR A 50 -2.38 2.48 -1.49
CA THR A 50 -2.47 3.24 -0.24
C THR A 50 -3.91 3.64 0.06
N TYR A 51 -4.67 4.11 -0.93
CA TYR A 51 -6.10 4.44 -0.78
C TYR A 51 -6.92 3.22 -0.37
N LYS A 52 -6.74 2.07 -1.04
CA LYS A 52 -7.44 0.83 -0.67
C LYS A 52 -7.10 0.34 0.72
N TRP A 53 -5.85 0.53 1.16
CA TRP A 53 -5.44 0.22 2.53
C TRP A 53 -6.09 1.15 3.54
N PHE A 54 -6.12 2.45 3.27
CA PHE A 54 -6.75 3.45 4.12
C PHE A 54 -8.25 3.20 4.27
N VAL A 55 -8.98 3.02 3.16
CA VAL A 55 -10.42 2.72 3.15
C VAL A 55 -10.71 1.42 3.92
N PHE A 56 -9.85 0.42 3.78
CA PHE A 56 -10.01 -0.84 4.50
C PHE A 56 -9.83 -0.69 6.02
N ARG A 57 -8.89 0.15 6.47
CA ARG A 57 -8.76 0.52 7.89
C ARG A 57 -9.98 1.27 8.39
N ALA A 58 -10.43 2.27 7.63
CA ALA A 58 -11.59 3.10 7.97
C ALA A 58 -12.87 2.27 8.13
N LYS A 59 -13.16 1.37 7.18
CA LYS A 59 -14.35 0.50 7.23
C LYS A 59 -14.35 -0.49 8.40
N ARG A 60 -13.18 -0.76 8.99
CA ARG A 60 -13.01 -1.73 10.09
C ARG A 60 -12.72 -1.06 11.43
N GLY A 61 -12.84 0.27 11.53
CA GLY A 61 -12.62 1.02 12.77
C GLY A 61 -11.20 0.88 13.34
N MET A 62 -10.22 0.50 12.53
CA MET A 62 -8.84 0.35 12.97
C MET A 62 -8.21 1.73 13.12
N ARG A 63 -7.93 2.14 14.37
CA ARG A 63 -7.28 3.43 14.70
C ARG A 63 -5.89 3.55 14.05
N PHE A 64 -5.46 4.79 13.83
CA PHE A 64 -4.28 5.14 13.03
C PHE A 64 -2.96 4.69 13.63
#